data_AF-A0AAD6B540-F1
#
_entry.id   AF-A0AAD6B540-F1
#
_cell.length_a   1.000
_cell.length_b   1.000
_cell.length_c   1.000
_cell.angle_alpha   90.00
_cell.angle_beta   90.00
_cell.angle_gamma   90.00
#
_symmetry.space_group_name_H-M   'P 1'
#
loop_
_entity.id
_entity.type
_entity.pdbx_description
1 polymer ?
#
loop_
_entity_poly.entity_id
_entity_poly.type
_entity_poly.pdbx_seq_one_letter_code
_entity_poly.pdbx_strand_id
1 'polypeptide(L)'
;MYIPVCWFPDNTAGIVTRRSGFQRRLQEVYVLPVVVEDSGYPAQSSTSTLTIRVCSCGAGGSLLACSAEAVFLPAGLSTGALMAVLLCVALLIGFAIHQKTAPAAVPQEAVFGVKTLQDSTPSTST
;
A
#
# COMPACT_ATOMS: atom_id res chain seq x y z
N MET A 1 -7.02 7.45 -33.57
CA MET A 1 -6.94 8.79 -32.92
C MET A 1 -5.47 9.18 -32.96
N TYR A 2 -5.07 10.14 -33.79
CA TYR A 2 -3.70 10.63 -33.83
C TYR A 2 -3.58 11.87 -32.95
N ILE A 3 -2.58 11.90 -32.07
CA ILE A 3 -2.29 13.09 -31.26
C ILE A 3 -1.26 13.93 -32.02
N PRO A 4 -1.54 15.21 -32.31
CA PRO A 4 -0.57 16.08 -32.97
C PRO A 4 0.64 16.35 -32.06
N VAL A 5 1.83 16.31 -32.66
CA VAL A 5 3.10 16.70 -32.05
C VAL A 5 3.53 18.04 -32.64
N CYS A 6 3.79 19.03 -31.79
CA CYS A 6 4.27 20.35 -32.19
C CYS A 6 5.76 20.47 -31.86
N TRP A 7 6.60 20.72 -32.86
CA TRP A 7 8.02 20.96 -32.66
C TRP A 7 8.31 22.45 -32.48
N PHE A 8 9.15 22.76 -31.50
CA PHE A 8 9.61 24.10 -31.18
C PHE A 8 11.06 24.31 -31.66
N PRO A 9 11.49 25.57 -31.89
CA PRO A 9 12.84 25.88 -32.39
C PRO A 9 14.00 25.43 -31.49
N ASP A 10 13.72 25.11 -30.23
CA ASP A 10 14.66 24.62 -29.21
C ASP A 10 14.77 23.08 -29.18
N ASN A 11 14.31 22.39 -30.22
CA ASN A 11 14.22 20.92 -30.30
C ASN A 11 13.27 20.29 -29.25
N THR A 12 12.35 21.09 -28.69
CA THR A 12 11.31 20.59 -27.79
C THR A 12 10.10 20.15 -28.61
N ALA A 13 9.54 18.97 -28.28
CA ALA A 13 8.30 18.49 -28.86
C ALA A 13 7.17 18.54 -27.82
N GLY A 14 6.08 19.24 -28.14
CA GLY A 14 4.86 19.31 -27.34
C GLY A 14 3.76 18.37 -27.87
N ILE A 15 3.03 17.72 -26.96
CA ILE A 15 1.92 16.83 -27.30
C ILE A 15 0.62 17.49 -26.87
N VAL A 16 -0.32 17.68 -27.80
CA VAL A 16 -1.59 18.39 -27.52
C VAL A 16 -2.78 17.52 -27.84
N THR A 17 -3.65 17.30 -26.87
CA THR A 17 -4.89 16.54 -27.08
C THR A 17 -5.96 17.46 -27.68
N ARG A 18 -6.50 17.14 -28.86
CA ARG A 18 -7.58 17.94 -29.50
C ARG A 18 -8.99 17.57 -29.00
N ARG A 19 -9.13 16.47 -28.25
CA ARG A 19 -10.43 15.96 -27.81
C ARG A 19 -10.68 16.39 -26.37
N SER A 20 -11.79 17.09 -26.13
CA SER A 20 -12.36 17.27 -24.79
C SER A 20 -13.14 16.00 -24.42
N GLY A 21 -13.04 15.55 -23.16
CA GLY A 21 -13.84 14.42 -22.66
C GLY A 21 -13.07 13.16 -22.25
N PHE A 22 -11.85 13.32 -21.73
CA PHE A 22 -11.23 12.24 -20.96
C PHE A 22 -12.09 11.97 -19.71
N GLN A 23 -12.70 10.79 -19.65
CA GLN A 23 -13.49 10.35 -18.49
C GLN A 23 -12.82 9.14 -17.86
N ARG A 24 -12.44 9.25 -16.59
CA ARG A 24 -11.89 8.13 -15.80
C ARG A 24 -12.80 6.89 -15.84
N ARG A 25 -14.13 7.09 -15.92
CA ARG A 25 -15.14 6.01 -15.95
C ARG A 25 -15.09 5.14 -17.21
N LEU A 26 -14.69 5.72 -18.33
CA LEU A 26 -14.56 5.00 -19.61
C LEU A 26 -13.18 4.37 -19.72
N GLN A 27 -12.13 5.14 -19.40
CA GLN A 27 -10.76 4.66 -19.44
C GLN A 27 -9.85 5.56 -18.60
N GLU A 28 -9.19 4.97 -17.60
CA GLU A 28 -8.31 5.66 -16.66
C GLU A 28 -6.87 5.79 -17.18
N VAL A 29 -6.39 4.82 -17.97
CA VAL A 29 -5.03 4.79 -18.49
C VAL A 29 -5.03 4.62 -20.00
N TYR A 30 -4.31 5.50 -20.69
CA TYR A 30 -4.06 5.42 -22.13
C TYR A 30 -2.57 5.22 -22.36
N VAL A 31 -2.21 4.23 -23.15
CA VAL A 31 -0.83 3.93 -23.54
C VAL A 31 -0.67 4.24 -25.02
N LEU A 32 0.24 5.15 -25.35
CA LEU A 32 0.44 5.59 -26.73
C LEU A 32 1.91 5.41 -27.14
N PRO A 33 2.20 4.73 -28.25
CA PRO A 33 3.54 4.70 -28.81
C PRO A 33 3.88 6.07 -29.42
N VAL A 34 5.07 6.58 -29.09
CA VAL A 34 5.65 7.81 -29.62
C VAL A 34 6.87 7.42 -30.42
N VAL A 35 6.87 7.75 -31.71
CA VAL A 35 8.03 7.52 -32.60
C VAL A 35 8.74 8.85 -32.80
N VAL A 36 10.03 8.87 -32.54
CA VAL A 36 10.93 10.00 -32.80
C VAL A 36 11.87 9.59 -33.92
N GLU A 37 11.94 10.39 -34.96
CA GLU A 37 12.76 10.15 -36.15
C GLU A 37 13.75 11.32 -36.31
N ASP A 38 15.01 11.01 -36.60
CA ASP A 38 16.02 12.02 -36.92
C ASP A 38 15.96 12.43 -38.39
N SER A 39 16.60 13.57 -38.72
CA SER A 39 16.72 14.05 -40.09
C SER A 39 17.99 13.58 -40.79
N GLY A 40 18.64 12.52 -40.27
CA GLY A 40 19.92 12.01 -40.75
C GLY A 40 19.81 11.14 -42.00
N TYR A 41 20.97 10.74 -42.56
CA TYR A 41 21.03 9.71 -43.60
C TYR A 41 22.13 8.68 -43.28
N PRO A 42 21.79 7.41 -43.00
CA PRO A 42 20.43 6.88 -42.91
C PRO A 42 19.66 7.45 -41.72
N ALA A 43 18.35 7.71 -41.91
CA ALA A 43 17.49 8.20 -40.85
C ALA A 43 17.29 7.11 -39.79
N GLN A 44 17.31 7.50 -38.51
CA GLN A 44 17.08 6.61 -37.38
C GLN A 44 15.78 6.98 -36.65
N SER A 45 15.05 5.95 -36.23
CA SER A 45 13.83 6.10 -35.46
C SER A 45 13.92 5.36 -34.12
N SER A 46 13.44 6.00 -33.06
CA SER A 46 13.26 5.38 -31.74
C SER A 46 11.77 5.39 -31.36
N THR A 47 11.29 4.29 -30.80
CA THR A 47 9.91 4.18 -30.32
C THR A 47 9.90 4.15 -28.80
N SER A 48 9.16 5.05 -28.19
CA SER A 48 8.92 5.12 -26.76
C SER A 48 7.43 5.02 -26.45
N THR A 49 7.07 4.78 -25.19
CA THR A 49 5.66 4.67 -24.75
C THR A 49 5.31 5.80 -23.79
N LEU A 50 4.25 6.53 -24.11
CA LEU A 50 3.68 7.58 -23.29
C LEU A 50 2.41 7.07 -22.58
N THR A 51 2.42 7.13 -21.26
CA THR A 51 1.27 6.74 -20.42
C THR A 51 0.53 7.97 -19.92
N ILE A 52 -0.74 8.10 -20.29
CA ILE A 52 -1.62 9.18 -19.83
C ILE A 52 -2.58 8.61 -18.79
N ARG A 53 -2.59 9.18 -17.59
CA ARG A 53 -3.57 8.85 -16.54
C ARG A 53 -4.63 9.94 -16.44
N VAL A 54 -5.90 9.55 -16.45
CA VAL A 54 -7.04 10.44 -16.32
C VAL A 54 -7.54 10.41 -14.88
N CYS A 55 -7.53 11.57 -14.23
CA CYS A 55 -7.97 11.72 -12.86
C CYS A 55 -9.40 12.25 -12.75
N SER A 56 -10.03 11.98 -11.62
CA SER A 56 -11.31 12.63 -11.27
C SER A 56 -11.06 14.00 -10.63
N CYS A 57 -11.81 15.00 -11.06
CA CYS A 57 -11.73 16.37 -10.57
C CYS A 57 -13.06 16.77 -9.90
N GLY A 58 -13.00 17.39 -8.73
CA GLY A 58 -14.17 17.92 -8.02
C GLY A 58 -14.65 19.23 -8.61
N ALA A 59 -15.83 19.67 -8.19
CA ALA A 59 -16.48 20.89 -8.72
C ALA A 59 -15.65 22.17 -8.59
N GLY A 60 -14.68 22.21 -7.68
CA GLY A 60 -13.75 23.33 -7.48
C GLY A 60 -12.35 23.14 -8.08
N GLY A 61 -12.13 22.16 -8.98
CA GLY A 61 -10.80 21.91 -9.54
C GLY A 61 -9.87 21.04 -8.67
N SER A 62 -10.35 20.58 -7.51
CA SER A 62 -9.57 19.73 -6.61
C SER A 62 -9.48 18.30 -7.15
N LEU A 63 -8.27 17.71 -7.12
CA LEU A 63 -8.05 16.32 -7.52
C LEU A 63 -8.68 15.37 -6.49
N LEU A 64 -9.77 14.71 -6.88
CA LEU A 64 -10.46 13.74 -6.03
C LEU A 64 -9.78 12.37 -6.06
N ALA A 65 -9.21 11.99 -7.21
CA ALA A 65 -8.54 10.70 -7.37
C ALA A 65 -7.52 10.74 -8.51
N CYS A 66 -6.23 10.80 -8.15
CA CYS A 66 -5.08 10.51 -9.02
C CYS A 66 -4.10 9.52 -8.38
N SER A 67 -4.19 9.29 -7.08
CA SER A 67 -3.41 8.27 -6.39
C SER A 67 -4.02 6.92 -6.70
N ALA A 68 -3.20 5.93 -7.04
CA ALA A 68 -3.59 4.53 -6.88
C ALA A 68 -4.27 4.41 -5.51
N GLU A 69 -5.47 3.83 -5.47
CA GLU A 69 -6.18 3.51 -4.25
C GLU A 69 -5.19 2.95 -3.22
N ALA A 70 -4.98 3.81 -2.23
CA ALA A 70 -4.27 3.60 -1.01
C ALA A 70 -4.80 4.72 -0.09
N VAL A 71 -6.08 4.71 0.25
CA VAL A 71 -6.52 4.16 1.55
C VAL A 71 -5.61 3.07 2.14
N PHE A 72 -4.30 3.29 2.14
CA PHE A 72 -3.45 2.78 3.19
C PHE A 72 -3.41 3.94 4.15
N LEU A 73 -3.98 3.73 5.33
CA LEU A 73 -3.62 4.49 6.49
C LEU A 73 -2.09 4.69 6.45
N PRO A 74 -1.56 5.88 6.75
CA PRO A 74 -0.13 6.02 6.94
C PRO A 74 0.28 4.99 8.00
N ALA A 75 1.15 4.04 7.62
CA ALA A 75 1.59 2.85 8.34
C ALA A 75 0.90 1.53 7.92
N GLY A 76 1.70 0.65 7.32
CA GLY A 76 1.37 -0.73 6.95
C GLY A 76 1.12 -1.65 8.15
N LEU A 77 0.04 -1.41 8.89
CA LEU A 77 -0.53 -2.42 9.77
C LEU A 77 -1.49 -3.27 8.94
N SER A 78 -1.05 -4.49 8.63
CA SER A 78 -1.92 -5.55 8.13
C SER A 78 -3.16 -5.67 9.03
N THR A 79 -4.31 -6.08 8.48
CA THR A 79 -5.53 -6.39 9.25
C THR A 79 -5.24 -7.31 10.43
N GLY A 80 -4.26 -8.22 10.30
CA GLY A 80 -3.79 -9.06 11.41
C GLY A 80 -3.09 -8.28 12.53
N ALA A 81 -2.30 -7.25 12.20
CA ALA A 81 -1.65 -6.40 13.19
C ALA A 81 -2.68 -5.56 13.97
N LEU A 82 -3.74 -5.10 13.29
CA LEU A 82 -4.85 -4.41 13.94
C LEU A 82 -5.58 -5.33 14.92
N MET A 83 -5.87 -6.58 14.53
CA MET A 83 -6.47 -7.57 15.42
C MET A 83 -5.58 -7.87 16.64
N ALA A 84 -4.28 -8.01 16.45
CA ALA A 84 -3.34 -8.25 17.55
C ALA A 84 -3.28 -7.08 18.54
N VAL A 85 -3.24 -5.83 18.05
CA VAL A 85 -3.25 -4.62 18.89
C VAL A 85 -4.56 -4.52 19.69
N LEU A 86 -5.70 -4.76 19.05
CA LEU A 86 -7.01 -4.72 19.72
C LEU A 86 -7.13 -5.78 20.81
N LEU A 87 -6.70 -7.01 20.54
CA LEU A 87 -6.69 -8.09 21.54
C LEU A 87 -5.75 -7.74 22.71
N CYS A 88 -4.58 -7.18 22.43
CA CYS A 88 -3.63 -6.78 23.46
C CYS A 88 -4.23 -5.71 24.39
N VAL A 89 -4.86 -4.67 23.82
CA VAL A 89 -5.53 -3.62 24.60
C VAL A 89 -6.70 -4.19 25.42
N ALA A 90 -7.52 -5.07 24.85
CA ALA A 90 -8.63 -5.70 25.57
C ALA A 90 -8.17 -6.55 26.77
N LEU A 91 -7.10 -7.34 26.61
CA LEU A 91 -6.51 -8.13 27.69
C LEU A 91 -5.90 -7.25 28.79
N LEU A 92 -5.19 -6.18 28.41
CA LEU A 92 -4.61 -5.22 29.36
C LEU A 92 -5.69 -4.49 30.17
N ILE A 93 -6.78 -4.07 29.51
CA ILE A 93 -7.92 -3.42 30.18
C ILE A 93 -8.64 -4.42 31.09
N GLY A 94 -8.91 -5.64 30.60
CA GLY A 94 -9.54 -6.69 31.40
C GLY A 94 -8.73 -7.01 32.65
N PHE A 95 -7.42 -7.16 32.52
CA PHE A 95 -6.51 -7.33 33.66
C PHE A 95 -6.54 -6.11 34.58
N ALA A 96 -6.41 -4.89 34.06
CA ALA A 96 -6.43 -3.67 34.86
C ALA A 96 -7.74 -3.49 35.65
N ILE A 97 -8.89 -3.81 35.04
CA ILE A 97 -10.20 -3.76 35.72
C ILE A 97 -10.32 -4.88 36.76
N HIS A 98 -9.83 -6.08 36.46
CA HIS A 98 -9.81 -7.20 37.42
C HIS A 98 -8.91 -6.90 38.62
N GLN A 99 -7.77 -6.25 38.40
CA GLN A 99 -6.89 -5.74 39.46
C GLN A 99 -7.54 -4.61 40.27
N LYS A 100 -8.45 -3.85 39.66
CA LYS A 100 -9.22 -2.79 40.34
C LYS A 100 -10.40 -3.34 41.17
N THR A 101 -10.75 -4.62 41.00
CA THR A 101 -11.85 -5.29 41.73
C THR A 101 -11.32 -6.30 42.77
N ALA A 102 -10.02 -6.32 43.06
CA ALA A 102 -9.49 -7.06 44.19
C ALA A 102 -9.41 -6.13 45.42
N PRO A 103 -10.11 -6.42 46.52
CA PRO A 103 -9.83 -5.78 47.79
C PRO A 103 -8.39 -6.13 48.22
N ALA A 104 -7.76 -5.19 48.94
CA ALA A 104 -6.37 -5.27 49.34
C ALA A 104 -5.95 -6.63 49.95
N ALA A 105 -4.73 -7.04 49.60
CA ALA A 105 -3.85 -8.03 50.23
C ALA A 105 -3.97 -9.52 49.82
N VAL A 106 -3.04 -9.98 48.97
CA VAL A 106 -2.29 -11.25 49.14
C VAL A 106 -0.86 -11.07 48.56
N PRO A 107 0.22 -11.39 49.30
CA PRO A 107 1.60 -11.25 48.82
C PRO A 107 2.02 -12.44 47.92
N GLN A 108 3.08 -12.19 47.14
CA GLN A 108 3.69 -13.07 46.14
C GLN A 108 4.12 -14.44 46.72
N GLU A 109 4.06 -15.50 45.90
CA GLU A 109 5.16 -16.43 45.61
C GLU A 109 4.61 -17.64 44.80
N ALA A 110 5.28 -17.96 43.68
CA ALA A 110 5.29 -19.27 42.99
C ALA A 110 3.98 -19.85 42.43
N VAL A 111 3.82 -19.87 41.09
CA VAL A 111 3.71 -21.10 40.28
C VAL A 111 4.11 -20.77 38.82
N PHE A 112 5.42 -20.74 38.53
CA PHE A 112 5.93 -21.06 37.18
C PHE A 112 6.48 -22.49 37.23
N GLY A 113 5.55 -23.44 37.35
CA GLY A 113 5.86 -24.87 37.39
C GLY A 113 5.70 -25.49 36.01
N VAL A 114 6.61 -25.19 35.07
CA VAL A 114 6.77 -26.05 33.89
C VAL A 114 7.60 -27.25 34.33
N LYS A 115 6.90 -28.28 34.81
CA LYS A 115 7.48 -29.58 35.08
C LYS A 115 7.50 -30.39 33.79
N THR A 116 8.61 -30.36 33.06
CA THR A 116 8.93 -31.35 32.01
C THR A 116 10.45 -31.61 31.97
N LEU A 117 10.93 -32.46 32.87
CA LEU A 117 12.03 -33.37 32.54
C LEU A 117 11.53 -34.78 32.86
N GLN A 118 11.38 -35.51 31.76
CA GLN A 118 10.87 -36.86 31.62
C GLN A 118 11.58 -37.84 32.57
N ASP A 119 10.78 -38.68 33.22
CA ASP A 119 11.16 -39.98 33.77
C ASP A 119 11.91 -40.85 32.76
N SER A 120 12.97 -41.53 33.21
CA SER A 120 13.23 -42.92 32.81
C SER A 120 14.25 -43.58 33.74
N THR A 121 13.78 -44.20 34.82
CA THR A 121 14.35 -45.46 35.35
C THR A 121 13.25 -46.25 36.07
N PRO A 122 12.84 -47.43 35.57
CA PRO A 122 12.18 -48.44 36.37
C PRO A 122 13.17 -49.54 36.80
N SER A 123 13.13 -49.83 38.08
CA SER A 123 13.78 -50.90 38.85
C SER A 123 13.80 -52.29 38.21
N THR A 124 14.85 -53.09 38.44
CA THR A 124 14.74 -54.55 38.70
C THR A 124 15.97 -55.07 39.48
N SER A 125 15.65 -55.84 40.52
CA SER A 125 16.48 -56.66 41.41
C SER A 125 17.27 -57.79 40.73
N THR A 126 18.50 -58.06 41.18
CA THR A 126 19.03 -59.39 41.60
C THR A 126 20.32 -59.16 42.36
#